data_AF-F0FVQ5-F1
#
_entry.id   AF-F0FVQ5-F1
#
_cell.length_a   1.000
_cell.length_b   1.000
_cell.length_c   1.000
_cell.angle_alpha   90.00
_cell.angle_beta   90.00
_cell.angle_gamma   90.00
#
_symmetry.space_group_name_H-M   'P 1'
#
loop_
_entity.id
_entity.type
_entity.pdbx_description
1 polymer ?
#
loop_
_entity_poly.entity_id
_entity_poly.type
_entity_poly.pdbx_seq_one_letter_code
_entity_poly.pdbx_strand_id
1 'polypeptide(L)'
;PPRPRYPYRAHELNAAALVLARGAEALGIDWTPTPLATLSAPRGRAHPCVYRGFCIAGCATNAKQSALVTWIPRAVAAGAEVRDLAMALRIEAEGERVTGVHYRRDGRAHFQRARNVVVAGYAIETPRLLLLSANGRHPQGLANSSGLVGRYLMAQLNQASWGTMDDEVRWYKGPPSLSLTEHWNYADDGKDFFGGYCWMSQGPLPVEWARKLAARGLWGDALKREMARYNFQAGLKIVGETLPRADNRVTLADERDAFGLPVARVTYAYDDNDRRMIRHAFAQMAQSLEAAGARDIWHEQDDTCHLAGTARMGDDPATSVVDADCRSWDMPNLWICDGSVFPTTGGVNPSLTIQAIACRTADRIRALVARGEGHARARWR
;
A
#
# COMPACT_ATOMS: atom_id res chain seq x y z
N PRO A 1 -3.98 0.73 -23.87
CA PRO A 1 -4.92 -0.30 -24.36
C PRO A 1 -6.33 -0.09 -23.77
N PRO A 2 -7.41 -0.18 -24.58
CA PRO A 2 -8.77 -0.11 -24.07
C PRO A 2 -8.97 -1.20 -23.02
N ARG A 3 -9.38 -0.81 -21.81
CA ARG A 3 -9.57 -1.77 -20.71
C ARG A 3 -10.88 -2.53 -20.96
N PRO A 4 -10.89 -3.87 -20.89
CA PRO A 4 -12.14 -4.62 -20.89
C PRO A 4 -12.98 -4.21 -19.69
N ARG A 5 -14.31 -4.39 -19.80
CA ARG A 5 -15.22 -4.13 -18.69
C ARG A 5 -14.78 -4.89 -17.44
N TYR A 6 -14.93 -4.27 -16.26
CA TYR A 6 -14.71 -4.98 -15.00
C TYR A 6 -15.55 -6.26 -14.93
N PRO A 7 -15.01 -7.34 -14.34
CA PRO A 7 -15.67 -8.65 -14.34
C PRO A 7 -16.98 -8.68 -13.54
N TYR A 8 -17.19 -7.68 -12.67
CA TYR A 8 -18.37 -7.55 -11.84
C TYR A 8 -18.97 -6.14 -11.99
N ARG A 9 -20.28 -6.02 -11.74
CA ARG A 9 -20.95 -4.72 -11.67
C ARG A 9 -20.39 -3.88 -10.53
N ALA A 10 -20.46 -2.56 -10.66
CA ALA A 10 -20.21 -1.64 -9.57
C ALA A 10 -21.12 -1.95 -8.37
N HIS A 11 -20.62 -1.67 -7.17
CA HIS A 11 -21.46 -1.68 -5.98
C HIS A 11 -22.44 -0.51 -6.00
N GLU A 12 -23.63 -0.71 -5.44
CA GLU A 12 -24.49 0.40 -5.04
C GLU A 12 -23.72 1.37 -4.14
N LEU A 13 -23.87 2.67 -4.42
CA LEU A 13 -23.19 3.73 -3.69
C LEU A 13 -23.81 3.90 -2.31
N ASN A 14 -22.97 4.04 -1.29
CA ASN A 14 -23.43 4.46 0.03
C ASN A 14 -23.63 5.99 0.07
N ALA A 15 -24.24 6.49 1.13
CA ALA A 15 -24.50 7.91 1.27
C ALA A 15 -23.22 8.77 1.26
N ALA A 16 -22.11 8.28 1.84
CA ALA A 16 -20.82 8.98 1.77
C ALA A 16 -20.33 9.13 0.32
N ALA A 17 -20.50 8.09 -0.50
CA ALA A 17 -20.15 8.14 -1.91
C ALA A 17 -21.05 9.08 -2.71
N LEU A 18 -22.34 9.17 -2.34
CA LEU A 18 -23.27 10.13 -2.92
C LEU A 18 -22.93 11.59 -2.55
N VAL A 19 -22.36 11.85 -1.37
CA VAL A 19 -21.85 13.19 -1.01
C VAL A 19 -20.73 13.60 -1.96
N LEU A 20 -19.75 12.73 -2.21
CA LEU A 20 -18.68 13.01 -3.19
C LEU A 20 -19.27 13.25 -4.58
N ALA A 21 -20.18 12.37 -5.03
CA ALA A 21 -20.82 12.48 -6.35
C ALA A 21 -21.49 13.84 -6.54
N ARG A 22 -22.34 14.26 -5.59
CA ARG A 22 -23.01 15.57 -5.62
C ARG A 22 -22.02 16.73 -5.66
N GLY A 23 -20.98 16.67 -4.83
CA GLY A 23 -19.94 17.70 -4.79
C GLY A 23 -19.15 17.78 -6.09
N ALA A 24 -18.81 16.65 -6.70
CA ALA A 24 -18.13 16.61 -7.99
C ALA A 24 -19.03 17.14 -9.12
N GLU A 25 -20.28 16.68 -9.19
CA GLU A 25 -21.27 17.12 -10.19
C GLU A 25 -21.52 18.64 -10.12
N ALA A 26 -21.67 19.20 -8.92
CA ALA A 26 -21.87 20.62 -8.73
C ALA A 26 -20.67 21.47 -9.19
N LEU A 27 -19.46 20.89 -9.16
CA LEU A 27 -18.23 21.53 -9.65
C LEU A 27 -17.95 21.24 -11.13
N GLY A 28 -18.78 20.44 -11.81
CA GLY A 28 -18.51 20.00 -13.18
C GLY A 28 -17.32 19.03 -13.29
N ILE A 29 -17.00 18.32 -12.21
CA ILE A 29 -15.90 17.36 -12.13
C ILE A 29 -16.42 15.94 -12.38
N ASP A 30 -15.76 15.22 -13.28
CA ASP A 30 -16.05 13.81 -13.52
C ASP A 30 -15.72 12.95 -12.28
N TRP A 31 -16.57 11.98 -11.99
CA TRP A 31 -16.40 11.01 -10.92
C TRP A 31 -16.88 9.63 -11.35
N THR A 32 -16.50 8.59 -10.60
CA THR A 32 -16.91 7.21 -10.90
C THR A 32 -17.10 6.38 -9.63
N PRO A 33 -17.97 5.35 -9.65
CA PRO A 33 -17.93 4.29 -8.66
C PRO A 33 -16.55 3.61 -8.63
N THR A 34 -16.00 3.45 -7.44
CA THR A 34 -14.65 2.90 -7.29
C THR A 34 -14.61 1.40 -7.65
N PRO A 35 -13.63 0.97 -8.47
CA PRO A 35 -13.36 -0.45 -8.66
C PRO A 35 -12.74 -1.05 -7.39
N LEU A 36 -13.51 -1.87 -6.69
CA LEU A 36 -13.10 -2.46 -5.41
C LEU A 36 -12.81 -3.95 -5.53
N ALA A 37 -11.83 -4.43 -4.77
CA ALA A 37 -11.60 -5.86 -4.52
C ALA A 37 -12.62 -6.42 -3.51
N THR A 38 -13.89 -6.04 -3.67
CA THR A 38 -15.04 -6.51 -2.88
C THR A 38 -16.06 -7.06 -3.86
N LEU A 39 -16.64 -8.21 -3.55
CA LEU A 39 -17.50 -8.90 -4.51
C LEU A 39 -18.92 -8.34 -4.51
N SER A 40 -19.41 -7.91 -5.68
CA SER A 40 -20.83 -7.57 -5.90
C SER A 40 -21.67 -8.77 -6.34
N ALA A 41 -21.05 -9.91 -6.64
CA ALA A 41 -21.66 -11.22 -6.91
C ALA A 41 -20.74 -12.36 -6.41
N PRO A 42 -21.27 -13.55 -6.07
CA PRO A 42 -20.46 -14.67 -5.56
C PRO A 42 -19.29 -15.05 -6.48
N ARG A 43 -18.14 -15.40 -5.89
CA ARG A 43 -16.98 -15.97 -6.61
C ARG A 43 -16.21 -16.97 -5.75
N GLY A 44 -16.15 -18.22 -6.19
CA GLY A 44 -15.46 -19.28 -5.43
C GLY A 44 -16.04 -19.41 -4.03
N ARG A 45 -15.20 -19.32 -2.99
CA ARG A 45 -15.61 -19.38 -1.57
C ARG A 45 -16.14 -18.05 -1.01
N ALA A 46 -16.09 -16.96 -1.78
CA ALA A 46 -16.46 -15.64 -1.30
C ALA A 46 -17.88 -15.26 -1.73
N HIS A 47 -18.68 -14.87 -0.74
CA HIS A 47 -20.07 -14.40 -0.91
C HIS A 47 -20.10 -12.92 -1.33
N PRO A 48 -21.23 -12.43 -1.89
CA PRO A 48 -21.38 -11.01 -2.16
C PRO A 48 -21.31 -10.17 -0.88
N CYS A 49 -20.87 -8.93 -1.01
CA CYS A 49 -20.81 -7.97 0.08
C CYS A 49 -22.21 -7.72 0.65
N VAL A 50 -22.30 -7.75 1.98
CA VAL A 50 -23.52 -7.40 2.73
C VAL A 50 -23.45 -5.99 3.32
N TYR A 51 -22.56 -5.14 2.79
CA TYR A 51 -22.47 -3.70 3.06
C TYR A 51 -22.32 -3.28 4.53
N ARG A 52 -21.61 -4.08 5.36
CA ARG A 52 -21.37 -3.73 6.77
C ARG A 52 -20.48 -2.51 6.99
N GLY A 53 -19.51 -2.28 6.10
CA GLY A 53 -18.58 -1.14 6.14
C GLY A 53 -17.37 -1.25 7.07
N PHE A 54 -17.19 -2.41 7.73
CA PHE A 54 -16.03 -2.68 8.59
C PHE A 54 -14.77 -3.11 7.81
N CYS A 55 -14.68 -2.80 6.51
CA CYS A 55 -13.66 -3.32 5.60
C CYS A 55 -12.21 -3.06 6.04
N ILE A 56 -11.97 -2.01 6.82
CA ILE A 56 -10.64 -1.67 7.37
C ILE A 56 -10.24 -2.57 8.55
N ALA A 57 -11.20 -3.05 9.34
CA ALA A 57 -10.99 -3.93 10.49
C ALA A 57 -11.07 -5.43 10.14
N GLY A 58 -11.39 -5.74 8.88
CA GLY A 58 -11.59 -7.10 8.39
C GLY A 58 -13.01 -7.35 7.87
N CYS A 59 -13.16 -8.36 7.03
CA CYS A 59 -14.46 -8.73 6.47
C CYS A 59 -14.98 -10.00 7.13
N ALA A 60 -15.94 -9.86 8.05
CA ALA A 60 -16.52 -10.99 8.79
C ALA A 60 -17.23 -12.02 7.89
N THR A 61 -17.56 -11.67 6.65
CA THR A 61 -18.24 -12.56 5.68
C THR A 61 -17.33 -13.01 4.53
N ASN A 62 -16.04 -12.67 4.56
CA ASN A 62 -15.07 -12.98 3.50
C ASN A 62 -15.46 -12.48 2.09
N ALA A 63 -16.30 -11.44 2.00
CA ALA A 63 -16.68 -10.82 0.72
C ALA A 63 -15.59 -9.89 0.14
N LYS A 64 -14.81 -9.24 1.01
CA LYS A 64 -13.60 -8.48 0.63
C LYS A 64 -12.49 -9.46 0.28
N GLN A 65 -11.97 -9.38 -0.94
CA GLN A 65 -10.84 -10.20 -1.38
C GLN A 65 -9.57 -9.77 -0.63
N SER A 66 -8.78 -10.75 -0.22
CA SER A 66 -7.50 -10.57 0.47
C SER A 66 -6.63 -11.79 0.24
N ALA A 67 -5.33 -11.71 0.52
CA ALA A 67 -4.44 -12.87 0.44
C ALA A 67 -4.95 -14.07 1.25
N LEU A 68 -5.59 -13.83 2.41
CA LEU A 68 -6.18 -14.86 3.27
C LEU A 68 -7.32 -15.63 2.59
N VAL A 69 -8.17 -14.94 1.82
CA VAL A 69 -9.36 -15.55 1.20
C VAL A 69 -9.07 -16.11 -0.20
N THR A 70 -8.11 -15.51 -0.92
CA THR A 70 -7.85 -15.84 -2.33
C THR A 70 -6.54 -16.59 -2.54
N TRP A 71 -5.41 -15.96 -2.23
CA TRP A 71 -4.09 -16.42 -2.65
C TRP A 71 -3.54 -17.55 -1.79
N ILE A 72 -3.62 -17.44 -0.47
CA ILE A 72 -3.11 -18.45 0.47
C ILE A 72 -3.83 -19.80 0.28
N PRO A 73 -5.18 -19.88 0.24
CA PRO A 73 -5.85 -21.16 0.04
C PRO A 73 -5.51 -21.81 -1.30
N ARG A 74 -5.31 -21.01 -2.36
CA ARG A 74 -4.88 -21.53 -3.67
C ARG A 74 -3.45 -22.04 -3.65
N ALA A 75 -2.54 -21.33 -2.98
CA ALA A 75 -1.15 -21.75 -2.83
C ALA A 75 -1.04 -23.06 -2.05
N VAL A 76 -1.76 -23.18 -0.92
CA VAL A 76 -1.78 -24.41 -0.11
C VAL A 76 -2.38 -25.58 -0.89
N ALA A 77 -3.49 -25.37 -1.61
CA ALA A 77 -4.07 -26.41 -2.47
C ALA A 77 -3.12 -26.85 -3.60
N ALA A 78 -2.22 -25.97 -4.04
CA ALA A 78 -1.17 -26.28 -5.02
C ALA A 78 0.12 -26.87 -4.38
N GLY A 79 0.13 -27.11 -3.07
CA GLY A 79 1.24 -27.75 -2.35
C GLY A 79 2.20 -26.79 -1.63
N ALA A 80 1.89 -25.50 -1.53
CA ALA A 80 2.69 -24.57 -0.74
C ALA A 80 2.52 -24.83 0.77
N GLU A 81 3.63 -24.78 1.51
CA GLU A 81 3.63 -24.77 2.98
C GLU A 81 3.58 -23.32 3.49
N VAL A 82 2.73 -23.04 4.47
CA VAL A 82 2.68 -21.74 5.16
C VAL A 82 3.15 -21.93 6.59
N ARG A 83 4.19 -21.18 6.99
CA ARG A 83 4.67 -21.12 8.37
C ARG A 83 4.38 -19.74 8.93
N ASP A 84 3.37 -19.66 9.78
CA ASP A 84 3.06 -18.46 10.55
C ASP A 84 4.02 -18.32 11.75
N LEU A 85 4.05 -17.11 12.33
CA LEU A 85 4.93 -16.76 13.46
C LEU A 85 6.42 -17.08 13.20
N ALA A 86 6.82 -17.07 11.92
CA ALA A 86 8.17 -17.34 11.44
C ALA A 86 8.84 -16.02 10.99
N MET A 87 9.50 -15.33 11.91
CA MET A 87 10.15 -14.05 11.62
C MET A 87 11.47 -14.28 10.88
N ALA A 88 11.60 -13.78 9.65
CA ALA A 88 12.86 -13.83 8.91
C ALA A 88 13.93 -12.96 9.62
N LEU A 89 15.12 -13.51 9.82
CA LEU A 89 16.24 -12.86 10.51
C LEU A 89 17.28 -12.34 9.53
N ARG A 90 17.67 -13.17 8.56
CA ARG A 90 18.61 -12.85 7.48
C ARG A 90 18.51 -13.86 6.34
N ILE A 91 18.90 -13.45 5.15
CA ILE A 91 19.07 -14.31 3.98
C ILE A 91 20.54 -14.74 3.94
N GLU A 92 20.77 -16.05 3.80
CA GLU A 92 22.12 -16.62 3.69
C GLU A 92 22.55 -16.65 2.21
N ALA A 93 23.82 -16.37 1.95
CA ALA A 93 24.37 -16.36 0.61
C ALA A 93 25.83 -16.80 0.56
N GLU A 94 26.18 -17.49 -0.53
CA GLU A 94 27.53 -17.92 -0.86
C GLU A 94 27.87 -17.38 -2.26
N GLY A 95 28.91 -16.54 -2.35
CA GLY A 95 29.21 -15.85 -3.60
C GLY A 95 28.07 -14.91 -4.01
N GLU A 96 27.58 -15.07 -5.23
CA GLU A 96 26.47 -14.29 -5.80
C GLU A 96 25.12 -15.02 -5.71
N ARG A 97 25.04 -16.11 -4.93
CA ARG A 97 23.81 -16.90 -4.85
C ARG A 97 23.31 -16.99 -3.41
N VAL A 98 22.01 -16.79 -3.24
CA VAL A 98 21.34 -17.07 -1.97
C VAL A 98 21.20 -18.57 -1.78
N THR A 99 21.36 -19.05 -0.55
CA THR A 99 21.32 -20.49 -0.19
C THR A 99 20.13 -20.83 0.71
N GLY A 100 19.53 -19.83 1.37
CA GLY A 100 18.38 -20.03 2.23
C GLY A 100 18.04 -18.81 3.08
N VAL A 101 17.13 -18.98 4.03
CA VAL A 101 16.69 -17.93 4.96
C VAL A 101 16.79 -18.47 6.38
N HIS A 102 17.41 -17.68 7.27
CA HIS A 102 17.34 -17.89 8.71
C HIS A 102 16.08 -17.23 9.24
N TYR A 103 15.29 -17.96 10.04
CA TYR A 103 14.07 -17.44 10.64
C TYR A 103 13.93 -17.90 12.09
N ARG A 104 13.16 -17.17 12.89
CA ARG A 104 12.82 -17.55 14.27
C ARG A 104 11.37 -18.00 14.36
N ARG A 105 11.14 -19.15 15.01
CA ARG A 105 9.81 -19.71 15.32
C ARG A 105 9.93 -20.57 16.57
N ASP A 106 8.90 -20.56 17.42
CA ASP A 106 8.86 -21.33 18.67
C ASP A 106 10.07 -21.06 19.59
N GLY A 107 10.48 -19.77 19.64
CA GLY A 107 11.60 -19.32 20.45
C GLY A 107 12.99 -19.70 19.93
N ARG A 108 13.10 -20.46 18.83
CA ARG A 108 14.38 -20.97 18.28
C ARG A 108 14.66 -20.47 16.87
N ALA A 109 15.93 -20.39 16.52
CA ALA A 109 16.38 -20.09 15.16
C ALA A 109 16.37 -21.36 14.30
N HIS A 110 15.98 -21.21 13.04
CA HIS A 110 15.89 -22.26 12.03
C HIS A 110 16.54 -21.77 10.74
N PHE A 111 17.07 -22.70 9.95
CA PHE A 111 17.58 -22.41 8.61
C PHE A 111 16.78 -23.19 7.56
N GLN A 112 16.15 -22.47 6.62
CA GLN A 112 15.47 -23.07 5.49
C GLN A 112 16.31 -22.88 4.23
N ARG A 113 16.88 -23.97 3.71
CA ARG A 113 17.53 -23.96 2.39
C ARG A 113 16.51 -23.65 1.30
N ALA A 114 16.92 -22.85 0.32
CA ALA A 114 16.07 -22.45 -0.79
C ALA A 114 16.88 -22.33 -2.09
N ARG A 115 16.29 -22.77 -3.21
CA ARG A 115 16.90 -22.59 -4.54
C ARG A 115 16.69 -21.17 -5.07
N ASN A 116 15.54 -20.58 -4.74
CA ASN A 116 15.18 -19.20 -5.03
C ASN A 116 14.59 -18.59 -3.76
N VAL A 117 14.86 -17.32 -3.52
CA VAL A 117 14.25 -16.54 -2.43
C VAL A 117 13.48 -15.37 -3.04
N VAL A 118 12.24 -15.18 -2.60
CA VAL A 118 11.42 -14.00 -2.95
C VAL A 118 11.18 -13.22 -1.66
N VAL A 119 11.65 -11.98 -1.62
CA VAL A 119 11.44 -11.05 -0.49
C VAL A 119 10.16 -10.26 -0.74
N ALA A 120 9.24 -10.29 0.22
CA ALA A 120 7.94 -9.63 0.14
C ALA A 120 7.56 -8.98 1.49
N GLY A 121 8.52 -8.30 2.13
CA GLY A 121 8.39 -7.65 3.43
C GLY A 121 7.78 -6.25 3.38
N TYR A 122 7.36 -5.79 2.20
CA TYR A 122 6.88 -4.43 1.97
C TYR A 122 7.99 -3.37 2.17
N ALA A 123 7.67 -2.10 1.94
CA ALA A 123 8.69 -1.05 1.77
C ALA A 123 9.53 -0.72 3.03
N ILE A 124 9.28 -1.34 4.18
CA ILE A 124 10.11 -1.19 5.39
C ILE A 124 10.88 -2.47 5.71
N GLU A 125 10.22 -3.63 5.80
CA GLU A 125 10.91 -4.86 6.20
C GLU A 125 11.71 -5.49 5.06
N THR A 126 11.35 -5.25 3.79
CA THR A 126 12.18 -5.67 2.65
C THR A 126 13.58 -5.07 2.68
N PRO A 127 13.76 -3.72 2.69
CA PRO A 127 15.10 -3.16 2.76
C PRO A 127 15.78 -3.50 4.09
N ARG A 128 15.06 -3.56 5.22
CA ARG A 128 15.64 -3.97 6.50
C ARG A 128 16.23 -5.38 6.42
N LEU A 129 15.49 -6.36 5.90
CA LEU A 129 15.97 -7.75 5.77
C LEU A 129 17.19 -7.84 4.85
N LEU A 130 17.20 -7.11 3.73
CA LEU A 130 18.32 -7.08 2.79
C LEU A 130 19.59 -6.48 3.44
N LEU A 131 19.45 -5.39 4.18
CA LEU A 131 20.54 -4.76 4.93
C LEU A 131 21.05 -5.66 6.08
N LEU A 132 20.16 -6.33 6.80
CA LEU A 132 20.51 -7.31 7.84
C LEU A 132 21.24 -8.54 7.29
N SER A 133 21.15 -8.77 5.98
CA SER A 133 21.77 -9.91 5.30
C SER A 133 23.20 -9.61 4.80
N ALA A 134 23.84 -8.56 5.31
CA ALA A 134 25.23 -8.23 5.01
C ALA A 134 26.19 -9.37 5.38
N ASN A 135 27.22 -9.59 4.56
CA ASN A 135 28.26 -10.59 4.79
C ASN A 135 29.60 -10.15 4.16
N GLY A 136 30.63 -11.00 4.22
CA GLY A 136 31.97 -10.64 3.75
C GLY A 136 32.05 -10.25 2.26
N ARG A 137 31.18 -10.79 1.40
CA ARG A 137 31.12 -10.43 -0.04
C ARG A 137 30.14 -9.28 -0.32
N HIS A 138 29.13 -9.13 0.54
CA HIS A 138 28.08 -8.11 0.43
C HIS A 138 28.05 -7.26 1.71
N PRO A 139 29.08 -6.45 1.98
CA PRO A 139 29.26 -5.78 3.27
C PRO A 139 28.18 -4.73 3.59
N GLN A 140 27.44 -4.26 2.58
CA GLN A 140 26.37 -3.28 2.71
C GLN A 140 24.95 -3.90 2.63
N GLY A 141 24.84 -5.23 2.73
CA GLY A 141 23.58 -5.97 2.55
C GLY A 141 23.47 -6.62 1.18
N LEU A 142 22.55 -7.58 1.06
CA LEU A 142 22.29 -8.25 -0.22
C LEU A 142 21.51 -7.34 -1.18
N ALA A 143 21.72 -7.55 -2.49
CA ALA A 143 21.12 -6.75 -3.56
C ALA A 143 21.41 -5.24 -3.47
N ASN A 144 22.51 -4.85 -2.83
CA ASN A 144 22.82 -3.46 -2.55
C ASN A 144 24.13 -2.96 -3.18
N SER A 145 24.58 -3.55 -4.30
CA SER A 145 25.78 -3.05 -5.01
C SER A 145 25.62 -1.60 -5.49
N SER A 146 24.40 -1.18 -5.78
CA SER A 146 24.06 0.19 -6.16
C SER A 146 23.98 1.16 -4.96
N GLY A 147 23.98 0.67 -3.72
CA GLY A 147 23.78 1.47 -2.53
C GLY A 147 22.37 2.06 -2.38
N LEU A 148 21.40 1.52 -3.13
CA LEU A 148 20.03 2.03 -3.21
C LEU A 148 19.02 1.29 -2.34
N VAL A 149 19.36 0.13 -1.76
CA VAL A 149 18.47 -0.56 -0.81
C VAL A 149 18.15 0.37 0.34
N GLY A 150 16.86 0.56 0.59
CA GLY A 150 16.33 1.46 1.60
C GLY A 150 16.07 2.88 1.11
N ARG A 151 16.65 3.36 0.00
CA ARG A 151 16.45 4.73 -0.50
C ARG A 151 15.16 4.90 -1.29
N TYR A 152 14.75 6.14 -1.53
CA TYR A 152 13.55 6.48 -2.30
C TYR A 152 12.25 5.99 -1.65
N LEU A 153 12.21 5.95 -0.32
CA LEU A 153 10.97 5.68 0.39
C LEU A 153 9.93 6.73 0.01
N MET A 154 8.82 6.25 -0.53
CA MET A 154 7.63 7.04 -0.83
C MET A 154 6.50 6.63 0.11
N ALA A 155 5.62 7.58 0.42
CA ALA A 155 4.39 7.36 1.16
C ALA A 155 3.34 8.29 0.54
N GLN A 156 2.30 7.72 -0.05
CA GLN A 156 1.24 8.52 -0.67
C GLN A 156 0.60 9.48 0.34
N LEU A 157 0.28 10.67 -0.14
CA LEU A 157 -0.49 11.67 0.58
C LEU A 157 -1.86 11.09 0.93
N ASN A 158 -2.32 11.32 2.15
CA ASN A 158 -3.55 10.71 2.68
C ASN A 158 -4.36 11.70 3.53
N GLN A 159 -4.15 13.00 3.33
CA GLN A 159 -4.89 14.04 4.03
C GLN A 159 -6.40 13.98 3.74
N ALA A 160 -7.21 14.52 4.64
CA ALA A 160 -8.67 14.48 4.49
C ALA A 160 -9.34 15.81 4.80
N SER A 161 -10.47 16.07 4.15
CA SER A 161 -11.40 17.13 4.53
C SER A 161 -12.67 16.50 5.06
N TRP A 162 -13.14 17.00 6.19
CA TRP A 162 -14.31 16.51 6.91
C TRP A 162 -15.32 17.64 7.05
N GLY A 163 -16.62 17.34 6.93
CA GLY A 163 -17.69 18.29 7.13
C GLY A 163 -18.93 17.65 7.71
N THR A 164 -19.83 18.47 8.26
CA THR A 164 -21.13 18.03 8.77
C THR A 164 -22.24 18.37 7.78
N MET A 165 -23.13 17.41 7.55
CA MET A 165 -24.33 17.54 6.75
C MET A 165 -25.55 17.83 7.64
N ASP A 166 -26.60 18.40 7.06
CA ASP A 166 -27.92 18.47 7.70
C ASP A 166 -28.61 17.10 7.75
N ASP A 167 -28.52 16.36 6.65
CA ASP A 167 -29.12 15.05 6.53
C ASP A 167 -28.24 13.94 7.11
N GLU A 168 -28.87 12.87 7.59
CA GLU A 168 -28.16 11.72 8.09
C GLU A 168 -27.43 10.98 6.95
N VAL A 169 -26.10 10.83 7.06
CA VAL A 169 -25.25 10.13 6.07
C VAL A 169 -25.02 8.69 6.48
N ARG A 170 -24.79 8.42 7.78
CA ARG A 170 -24.30 7.12 8.27
C ARG A 170 -23.09 6.63 7.47
N TRP A 171 -22.11 7.52 7.27
CA TRP A 171 -20.94 7.34 6.41
C TRP A 171 -20.10 6.07 6.61
N TYR A 172 -20.29 5.35 7.73
CA TYR A 172 -19.66 4.06 8.00
C TYR A 172 -20.31 2.88 7.27
N LYS A 173 -21.51 3.03 6.70
CA LYS A 173 -22.25 1.94 6.06
C LYS A 173 -21.72 1.68 4.65
N GLY A 174 -21.62 0.39 4.29
CA GLY A 174 -21.06 -0.02 3.00
C GLY A 174 -19.53 0.13 2.93
N PRO A 175 -18.88 -0.48 1.92
CA PRO A 175 -17.44 -0.30 1.72
C PRO A 175 -17.00 1.19 1.76
N PRO A 176 -15.87 1.53 2.39
CA PRO A 176 -15.30 2.86 2.27
C PRO A 176 -14.87 3.11 0.81
N SER A 177 -14.73 4.38 0.43
CA SER A 177 -14.22 4.77 -0.90
C SER A 177 -15.01 4.18 -2.06
N LEU A 178 -16.35 4.23 -1.98
CA LEU A 178 -17.23 3.68 -3.03
C LEU A 178 -17.38 4.58 -4.26
N SER A 179 -16.94 5.83 -4.16
CA SER A 179 -16.79 6.75 -5.28
C SER A 179 -15.45 7.47 -5.18
N LEU A 180 -14.93 7.88 -6.33
CA LEU A 180 -13.71 8.66 -6.45
C LEU A 180 -13.74 9.56 -7.68
N THR A 181 -12.85 10.53 -7.70
CA THR A 181 -12.46 11.27 -8.92
C THR A 181 -10.94 11.25 -9.08
N GLU A 182 -10.49 11.17 -10.32
CA GLU A 182 -9.07 11.28 -10.73
C GLU A 182 -8.85 12.54 -11.60
N HIS A 183 -9.71 13.55 -11.44
CA HIS A 183 -9.77 14.73 -12.31
C HIS A 183 -8.46 15.50 -12.39
N TRP A 184 -7.69 15.57 -11.30
CA TRP A 184 -6.40 16.24 -11.28
C TRP A 184 -5.27 15.22 -11.44
N ASN A 185 -4.86 15.05 -12.69
CA ASN A 185 -3.95 14.03 -13.18
C ASN A 185 -2.72 14.64 -13.86
N TYR A 186 -1.81 13.80 -14.37
CA TYR A 186 -0.49 14.23 -14.86
C TYR A 186 -0.52 15.32 -15.93
N ALA A 187 -1.49 15.27 -16.85
CA ALA A 187 -1.55 16.13 -18.03
C ALA A 187 -2.41 17.40 -17.84
N ASP A 188 -3.02 17.58 -16.68
CA ASP A 188 -3.92 18.72 -16.44
C ASP A 188 -3.14 20.01 -16.16
N ASP A 189 -3.57 21.08 -16.80
CA ASP A 189 -3.05 22.43 -16.62
C ASP A 189 -3.63 23.11 -15.36
N GLY A 190 -3.02 24.20 -14.89
CA GLY A 190 -3.55 25.00 -13.77
C GLY A 190 -3.16 24.51 -12.38
N LYS A 191 -2.33 23.45 -12.29
CA LYS A 191 -1.69 23.00 -11.05
C LYS A 191 -0.25 23.53 -10.93
N ASP A 192 0.17 23.86 -9.71
CA ASP A 192 1.52 24.35 -9.40
C ASP A 192 2.46 23.25 -8.85
N PHE A 193 2.05 21.99 -9.01
CA PHE A 193 2.76 20.77 -8.59
C PHE A 193 2.77 19.72 -9.72
N PHE A 194 3.77 18.84 -9.69
CA PHE A 194 3.86 17.64 -10.49
C PHE A 194 3.15 16.45 -9.83
N GLY A 195 2.67 15.52 -10.67
CA GLY A 195 1.98 14.31 -10.25
C GLY A 195 0.48 14.39 -10.45
N GLY A 196 -0.22 13.37 -9.97
CA GLY A 196 -1.68 13.30 -9.94
C GLY A 196 -2.17 12.76 -8.60
N TYR A 197 -3.44 12.98 -8.33
CA TYR A 197 -4.09 12.42 -7.16
C TYR A 197 -5.55 12.09 -7.44
N CYS A 198 -6.07 11.12 -6.71
CA CYS A 198 -7.50 10.93 -6.59
C CYS A 198 -7.99 11.44 -5.23
N TRP A 199 -9.27 11.77 -5.10
CA TRP A 199 -9.91 11.75 -3.80
C TRP A 199 -11.13 10.86 -3.81
N MET A 200 -11.36 10.27 -2.65
CA MET A 200 -12.37 9.24 -2.47
C MET A 200 -13.27 9.59 -1.29
N SER A 201 -14.51 9.09 -1.34
CA SER A 201 -15.43 9.18 -0.22
C SER A 201 -14.90 8.38 0.98
N GLN A 202 -15.01 8.92 2.19
CA GLN A 202 -14.57 8.26 3.41
C GLN A 202 -15.56 8.39 4.55
N GLY A 203 -15.55 7.37 5.41
CA GLY A 203 -16.30 7.32 6.67
C GLY A 203 -15.55 6.47 7.69
N PRO A 204 -14.73 7.07 8.56
CA PRO A 204 -14.03 6.36 9.63
C PRO A 204 -15.03 5.68 10.57
N LEU A 205 -14.68 4.50 11.09
CA LEU A 205 -15.48 3.84 12.15
C LEU A 205 -15.50 4.69 13.44
N PRO A 206 -16.49 4.53 14.34
CA PRO A 206 -16.69 5.46 15.46
C PRO A 206 -15.45 5.65 16.36
N VAL A 207 -14.70 4.58 16.61
CA VAL A 207 -13.47 4.63 17.43
C VAL A 207 -12.37 5.44 16.74
N GLU A 208 -12.16 5.23 15.44
CA GLU A 208 -11.18 5.99 14.67
C GLU A 208 -11.60 7.46 14.53
N TRP A 209 -12.89 7.73 14.38
CA TRP A 209 -13.40 9.10 14.36
C TRP A 209 -13.16 9.82 15.69
N ALA A 210 -13.45 9.16 16.82
CA ALA A 210 -13.17 9.72 18.13
C ALA A 210 -11.67 10.04 18.33
N ARG A 211 -10.76 9.19 17.82
CA ARG A 211 -9.31 9.46 17.83
C ARG A 211 -8.95 10.69 17.02
N LYS A 212 -9.52 10.87 15.82
CA LYS A 212 -9.29 12.05 14.98
C LYS A 212 -9.78 13.33 15.65
N LEU A 213 -10.96 13.31 16.27
CA LEU A 213 -11.47 14.43 17.05
C LEU A 213 -10.59 14.74 18.27
N ALA A 214 -10.12 13.71 18.98
CA ALA A 214 -9.19 13.89 20.11
C ALA A 214 -7.85 14.48 19.68
N ALA A 215 -7.33 14.07 18.51
CA ALA A 215 -6.12 14.66 17.92
C ALA A 215 -6.33 16.15 17.55
N ARG A 216 -7.57 16.56 17.28
CA ARG A 216 -7.97 17.98 17.11
C ARG A 216 -8.17 18.70 18.47
N GLY A 217 -7.88 18.06 19.58
CA GLY A 217 -7.96 18.65 20.93
C GLY A 217 -9.33 18.53 21.59
N LEU A 218 -10.28 17.76 21.03
CA LEU A 218 -11.59 17.58 21.65
C LEU A 218 -11.56 16.46 22.69
N TRP A 219 -11.94 16.80 23.92
CA TRP A 219 -12.02 15.87 25.05
C TRP A 219 -13.30 16.07 25.86
N GLY A 220 -13.63 15.09 26.72
CA GLY A 220 -14.78 15.19 27.63
C GLY A 220 -16.09 15.45 26.91
N ASP A 221 -16.86 16.45 27.39
CA ASP A 221 -18.18 16.74 26.84
C ASP A 221 -18.15 17.35 25.43
N ALA A 222 -17.06 18.02 25.04
CA ALA A 222 -16.91 18.51 23.67
C ALA A 222 -16.82 17.33 22.68
N LEU A 223 -16.00 16.32 23.01
CA LEU A 223 -15.91 15.09 22.21
C LEU A 223 -17.25 14.35 22.16
N LYS A 224 -17.96 14.22 23.29
CA LYS A 224 -19.28 13.55 23.32
C LYS A 224 -20.30 14.27 22.42
N ARG A 225 -20.33 15.60 22.44
CA ARG A 225 -21.23 16.39 21.58
C ARG A 225 -20.94 16.18 20.10
N GLU A 226 -19.67 16.20 19.69
CA GLU A 226 -19.31 15.92 18.29
C GLU A 226 -19.59 14.46 17.90
N MET A 227 -19.33 13.50 18.79
CA MET A 227 -19.65 12.09 18.54
C MET A 227 -21.16 11.85 18.41
N ALA A 228 -22.02 12.66 19.04
CA ALA A 228 -23.46 12.60 18.83
C ALA A 228 -23.87 12.98 17.39
N ARG A 229 -23.04 13.74 16.67
CA ARG A 229 -23.21 14.12 15.26
C ARG A 229 -22.54 13.14 14.30
N TYR A 230 -22.00 12.01 14.78
CA TYR A 230 -21.22 11.06 13.97
C TYR A 230 -21.93 10.59 12.69
N ASN A 231 -23.24 10.35 12.76
CA ASN A 231 -24.01 9.89 11.59
C ASN A 231 -24.29 11.00 10.57
N PHE A 232 -23.99 12.26 10.89
CA PHE A 232 -24.17 13.43 10.02
C PHE A 232 -22.86 13.89 9.39
N GLN A 233 -21.77 13.16 9.59
CA GLN A 233 -20.47 13.53 9.03
C GLN A 233 -20.31 13.02 7.59
N ALA A 234 -19.52 13.73 6.81
CA ALA A 234 -19.04 13.33 5.49
C ALA A 234 -17.56 13.66 5.34
N GLY A 235 -16.88 12.93 4.46
CA GLY A 235 -15.43 13.09 4.29
C GLY A 235 -14.92 12.71 2.92
N LEU A 236 -13.90 13.45 2.50
CA LEU A 236 -13.12 13.19 1.29
C LEU A 236 -11.65 13.03 1.70
N LYS A 237 -10.96 12.06 1.10
CA LYS A 237 -9.55 11.78 1.41
C LYS A 237 -8.74 11.60 0.14
N ILE A 238 -7.59 12.26 0.09
CA ILE A 238 -6.66 12.20 -1.04
C ILE A 238 -5.91 10.87 -1.05
N VAL A 239 -5.55 10.40 -2.25
CA VAL A 239 -4.41 9.51 -2.49
C VAL A 239 -3.52 10.20 -3.52
N GLY A 240 -2.44 10.82 -3.05
CA GLY A 240 -1.57 11.66 -3.89
C GLY A 240 -0.19 11.07 -4.06
N GLU A 241 0.36 11.19 -5.26
CA GLU A 241 1.71 10.73 -5.55
C GLU A 241 2.76 11.59 -4.84
N THR A 242 3.71 10.96 -4.15
CA THR A 242 4.95 11.60 -3.70
C THR A 242 6.11 11.12 -4.56
N LEU A 243 7.00 12.03 -4.95
CA LEU A 243 8.14 11.70 -5.81
C LEU A 243 9.23 10.91 -5.07
N PRO A 244 10.00 10.06 -5.79
CA PRO A 244 11.09 9.30 -5.18
C PRO A 244 12.26 10.22 -4.82
N ARG A 245 12.56 10.34 -3.52
CA ARG A 245 13.66 11.16 -3.00
C ARG A 245 14.74 10.30 -2.35
N ALA A 246 16.00 10.47 -2.76
CA ALA A 246 17.10 9.63 -2.27
C ALA A 246 17.33 9.75 -0.74
N ASP A 247 16.98 10.89 -0.15
CA ASP A 247 17.10 11.16 1.28
C ASP A 247 16.02 10.47 2.10
N ASN A 248 14.85 10.26 1.52
CA ASN A 248 13.78 9.48 2.14
C ASN A 248 14.18 8.01 2.10
N ARG A 249 14.43 7.42 3.27
CA ARG A 249 15.06 6.12 3.35
C ARG A 249 14.73 5.31 4.59
N VAL A 250 14.99 4.01 4.49
CA VAL A 250 15.04 3.03 5.58
C VAL A 250 16.50 2.61 5.77
N THR A 251 17.01 2.76 6.99
CA THR A 251 18.33 2.25 7.40
C THR A 251 18.19 1.37 8.64
N LEU A 252 19.29 0.77 9.08
CA LEU A 252 19.35 0.08 10.37
C LEU A 252 19.66 1.10 11.48
N ALA A 253 18.96 1.01 12.61
CA ALA A 253 19.24 1.78 13.82
C ALA A 253 20.24 1.06 14.74
N ASP A 254 20.79 1.76 15.72
CA ASP A 254 21.57 1.13 16.80
C ASP A 254 20.68 0.39 17.81
N GLU A 255 19.42 0.82 17.95
CA GLU A 255 18.41 0.16 18.76
C GLU A 255 18.08 -1.22 18.19
N ARG A 256 17.88 -2.19 19.10
CA ARG A 256 17.63 -3.59 18.76
C ARG A 256 16.24 -4.01 19.19
N ASP A 257 15.61 -4.85 18.36
CA ASP A 257 14.33 -5.46 18.68
C ASP A 257 14.46 -6.58 19.72
N ALA A 258 13.33 -7.20 20.07
CA ALA A 258 13.26 -8.32 21.01
C ALA A 258 14.07 -9.57 20.58
N PHE A 259 14.56 -9.62 19.35
CA PHE A 259 15.41 -10.68 18.82
C PHE A 259 16.88 -10.27 18.70
N GLY A 260 17.23 -9.06 19.15
CA GLY A 260 18.58 -8.52 19.08
C GLY A 260 18.96 -8.00 17.70
N LEU A 261 18.02 -7.86 16.76
CA LEU A 261 18.27 -7.31 15.43
C LEU A 261 18.09 -5.79 15.43
N PRO A 262 18.94 -5.02 14.76
CA PRO A 262 18.69 -3.61 14.48
C PRO A 262 17.26 -3.34 13.99
N VAL A 263 16.56 -2.38 14.59
CA VAL A 263 15.24 -1.93 14.11
C VAL A 263 15.38 -1.06 12.85
N ALA A 264 14.31 -0.94 12.07
CA ALA A 264 14.26 0.00 10.95
C ALA A 264 14.26 1.44 11.47
N ARG A 265 15.19 2.26 10.98
CA ARG A 265 15.16 3.73 11.11
C ARG A 265 14.59 4.31 9.82
N VAL A 266 13.45 4.99 9.94
CA VAL A 266 12.81 5.68 8.82
C VAL A 266 13.21 7.16 8.87
N THR A 267 13.78 7.67 7.78
CA THR A 267 13.97 9.10 7.54
C THR A 267 13.04 9.49 6.40
N TYR A 268 12.13 10.42 6.66
CA TYR A 268 11.14 10.82 5.68
C TYR A 268 10.78 12.29 5.86
N ALA A 269 10.67 13.00 4.74
CA ALA A 269 10.12 14.34 4.69
C ALA A 269 9.34 14.55 3.40
N TYR A 270 8.27 15.33 3.49
CA TYR A 270 7.64 15.95 2.34
C TYR A 270 8.53 17.04 1.77
N ASP A 271 8.43 17.27 0.46
CA ASP A 271 9.03 18.41 -0.22
C ASP A 271 8.00 19.48 -0.58
N ASP A 272 8.44 20.50 -1.33
CA ASP A 272 7.57 21.62 -1.71
C ASP A 272 6.48 21.20 -2.70
N ASN A 273 6.75 20.20 -3.54
CA ASN A 273 5.78 19.66 -4.48
C ASN A 273 4.65 18.96 -3.72
N ASP A 274 5.00 18.10 -2.76
CA ASP A 274 4.04 17.41 -1.91
C ASP A 274 3.15 18.41 -1.16
N ARG A 275 3.75 19.46 -0.57
CA ARG A 275 3.00 20.50 0.16
C ARG A 275 2.06 21.31 -0.74
N ARG A 276 2.45 21.58 -1.99
CA ARG A 276 1.59 22.23 -2.99
C ARG A 276 0.40 21.34 -3.34
N MET A 277 0.63 20.06 -3.59
CA MET A 277 -0.43 19.09 -3.86
C MET A 277 -1.41 18.97 -2.68
N ILE A 278 -0.92 18.91 -1.43
CA ILE A 278 -1.78 18.89 -0.23
C ILE A 278 -2.69 20.12 -0.18
N ARG A 279 -2.13 21.34 -0.36
CA ARG A 279 -2.91 22.58 -0.34
C ARG A 279 -3.97 22.60 -1.43
N HIS A 280 -3.59 22.21 -2.64
CA HIS A 280 -4.52 22.13 -3.76
C HIS A 280 -5.66 21.14 -3.48
N ALA A 281 -5.33 19.94 -3.01
CA ALA A 281 -6.32 18.92 -2.69
C ALA A 281 -7.27 19.36 -1.57
N PHE A 282 -6.78 20.06 -0.54
CA PHE A 282 -7.65 20.62 0.49
C PHE A 282 -8.64 21.64 -0.07
N ALA A 283 -8.19 22.55 -0.91
CA ALA A 283 -9.08 23.53 -1.55
C ALA A 283 -10.17 22.84 -2.37
N GLN A 284 -9.80 21.86 -3.20
CA GLN A 284 -10.75 21.13 -4.05
C GLN A 284 -11.74 20.29 -3.23
N MET A 285 -11.25 19.55 -2.23
CA MET A 285 -12.10 18.72 -1.37
C MET A 285 -13.03 19.57 -0.50
N ALA A 286 -12.58 20.71 0.02
CA ALA A 286 -13.44 21.63 0.77
C ALA A 286 -14.56 22.19 -0.13
N GLN A 287 -14.21 22.72 -1.31
CA GLN A 287 -15.19 23.23 -2.27
C GLN A 287 -16.21 22.16 -2.67
N SER A 288 -15.76 20.92 -2.86
CA SER A 288 -16.64 19.79 -3.20
C SER A 288 -17.59 19.45 -2.04
N LEU A 289 -17.11 19.46 -0.80
CA LEU A 289 -17.96 19.26 0.39
C LEU A 289 -18.97 20.40 0.57
N GLU A 290 -18.55 21.66 0.42
CA GLU A 290 -19.45 22.83 0.49
C GLU A 290 -20.54 22.75 -0.58
N ALA A 291 -20.16 22.45 -1.82
CA ALA A 291 -21.10 22.29 -2.93
C ALA A 291 -22.07 21.12 -2.72
N ALA A 292 -21.66 20.09 -1.98
CA ALA A 292 -22.52 18.98 -1.57
C ALA A 292 -23.44 19.32 -0.38
N GLY A 293 -23.30 20.51 0.22
CA GLY A 293 -24.11 20.99 1.35
C GLY A 293 -23.48 20.81 2.74
N ALA A 294 -22.20 20.45 2.83
CA ALA A 294 -21.52 20.30 4.11
C ALA A 294 -21.17 21.66 4.73
N ARG A 295 -21.14 21.71 6.07
CA ARG A 295 -20.71 22.85 6.89
C ARG A 295 -19.65 22.41 7.91
N ASP A 296 -19.13 23.35 8.68
CA ASP A 296 -18.12 23.11 9.72
C ASP A 296 -16.87 22.37 9.19
N ILE A 297 -16.44 22.71 7.97
CA ILE A 297 -15.38 21.97 7.27
C ILE A 297 -14.03 22.19 7.95
N TRP A 298 -13.30 21.09 8.12
CA TRP A 298 -11.94 21.11 8.67
C TRP A 298 -11.06 20.06 8.02
N HIS A 299 -9.74 20.25 8.14
CA HIS A 299 -8.73 19.43 7.47
C HIS A 299 -7.92 18.58 8.46
N GLU A 300 -7.77 17.30 8.13
CA GLU A 300 -6.78 16.42 8.73
C GLU A 300 -5.46 16.50 7.94
N GLN A 301 -4.42 17.05 8.58
CA GLN A 301 -3.14 17.38 7.94
C GLN A 301 -2.10 16.25 8.03
N ASP A 302 -2.09 15.51 9.14
CA ASP A 302 -1.03 14.54 9.45
C ASP A 302 -1.52 13.11 9.21
N ASP A 303 -1.54 12.69 7.93
CA ASP A 303 -1.86 11.32 7.55
C ASP A 303 -1.10 10.93 6.27
N THR A 304 -0.66 9.67 6.20
CA THR A 304 0.01 9.09 5.03
C THR A 304 -0.54 7.70 4.75
N CYS A 305 -0.30 7.18 3.56
CA CYS A 305 -0.65 5.81 3.22
C CYS A 305 0.35 5.20 2.25
N HIS A 306 0.20 3.90 2.02
CA HIS A 306 0.88 3.13 0.98
C HIS A 306 2.38 3.45 0.77
N LEU A 307 3.21 2.70 1.49
CA LEU A 307 4.67 2.78 1.38
C LEU A 307 5.19 2.11 0.11
N ALA A 308 6.27 2.64 -0.45
CA ALA A 308 6.88 2.13 -1.68
C ALA A 308 8.36 2.55 -1.87
N GLY A 309 9.02 1.99 -2.89
CA GLY A 309 10.24 2.55 -3.50
C GLY A 309 11.60 2.07 -2.95
N THR A 310 11.63 1.46 -1.78
CA THR A 310 12.87 1.13 -1.06
C THR A 310 13.73 0.00 -1.64
N ALA A 311 13.29 -0.64 -2.71
CA ALA A 311 14.08 -1.57 -3.51
C ALA A 311 13.71 -1.40 -4.99
N ARG A 312 13.70 -0.14 -5.46
CA ARG A 312 13.18 0.28 -6.77
C ARG A 312 13.67 -0.58 -7.94
N MET A 313 12.74 -0.87 -8.85
CA MET A 313 13.06 -1.46 -10.15
C MET A 313 13.64 -0.42 -11.11
N GLY A 314 14.38 -0.89 -12.11
CA GLY A 314 14.91 -0.09 -13.22
C GLY A 314 15.46 -0.96 -14.33
N ASP A 315 16.14 -0.32 -15.28
CA ASP A 315 16.78 -0.93 -16.45
C ASP A 315 18.32 -0.93 -16.36
N ASP A 316 18.89 -0.32 -15.31
CA ASP A 316 20.33 -0.23 -15.08
C ASP A 316 20.67 -0.65 -13.63
N PRO A 317 21.60 -1.62 -13.43
CA PRO A 317 22.07 -2.04 -12.11
C PRO A 317 22.71 -0.90 -11.29
N ALA A 318 23.23 0.15 -11.90
CA ALA A 318 23.80 1.30 -11.18
C ALA A 318 22.72 2.21 -10.56
N THR A 319 21.49 2.18 -11.06
CA THR A 319 20.40 3.10 -10.66
C THR A 319 19.16 2.40 -10.11
N SER A 320 19.23 1.08 -9.92
CA SER A 320 18.13 0.28 -9.39
C SER A 320 18.60 -0.91 -8.56
N VAL A 321 17.69 -1.50 -7.79
CA VAL A 321 17.95 -2.68 -6.93
C VAL A 321 17.57 -3.97 -7.67
N VAL A 322 16.50 -3.90 -8.46
CA VAL A 322 16.01 -5.00 -9.27
C VAL A 322 15.76 -4.59 -10.72
N ASP A 323 15.79 -5.57 -11.61
CA ASP A 323 15.41 -5.39 -13.00
C ASP A 323 13.89 -5.24 -13.19
N ALA A 324 13.46 -5.13 -14.44
CA ALA A 324 12.06 -5.00 -14.82
C ALA A 324 11.17 -6.20 -14.43
N ASP A 325 11.76 -7.38 -14.18
CA ASP A 325 11.07 -8.60 -13.76
C ASP A 325 11.09 -8.81 -12.23
N CYS A 326 11.67 -7.83 -11.52
CA CYS A 326 11.86 -7.81 -10.08
C CYS A 326 12.91 -8.80 -9.56
N ARG A 327 13.88 -9.14 -10.41
CA ARG A 327 15.06 -9.95 -10.06
C ARG A 327 16.18 -9.03 -9.59
N SER A 328 16.92 -9.44 -8.57
CA SER A 328 18.13 -8.72 -8.16
C SER A 328 19.17 -8.71 -9.29
N TRP A 329 19.79 -7.56 -9.51
CA TRP A 329 20.96 -7.44 -10.40
C TRP A 329 22.17 -8.22 -9.89
N ASP A 330 22.35 -8.24 -8.56
CA ASP A 330 23.52 -8.82 -7.91
C ASP A 330 23.42 -10.34 -7.76
N MET A 331 22.20 -10.87 -7.70
CA MET A 331 21.95 -12.25 -7.27
C MET A 331 20.90 -12.93 -8.14
N PRO A 332 21.29 -13.83 -9.07
CA PRO A 332 20.37 -14.41 -10.04
C PRO A 332 19.24 -15.26 -9.46
N ASN A 333 19.27 -15.64 -8.17
CA ASN A 333 18.19 -16.40 -7.52
C ASN A 333 17.53 -15.66 -6.34
N LEU A 334 17.72 -14.34 -6.27
CA LEU A 334 17.04 -13.46 -5.33
C LEU A 334 16.05 -12.56 -6.10
N TRP A 335 14.83 -12.50 -5.59
CA TRP A 335 13.74 -11.71 -6.14
C TRP A 335 13.17 -10.83 -5.04
N ILE A 336 12.66 -9.66 -5.40
CA ILE A 336 11.99 -8.75 -4.47
C ILE A 336 10.64 -8.43 -5.08
N CYS A 337 9.53 -8.65 -4.39
CA CYS A 337 8.21 -8.54 -4.99
C CYS A 337 7.16 -8.04 -3.99
N ASP A 338 7.14 -6.72 -3.82
CA ASP A 338 6.14 -5.99 -3.04
C ASP A 338 6.15 -4.50 -3.45
N GLY A 339 5.53 -3.60 -2.67
CA GLY A 339 5.53 -2.17 -2.96
C GLY A 339 6.91 -1.49 -2.99
N SER A 340 7.95 -2.08 -2.41
CA SER A 340 9.31 -1.56 -2.40
C SER A 340 9.89 -1.43 -3.82
N VAL A 341 9.42 -2.20 -4.80
CA VAL A 341 10.00 -2.19 -6.16
C VAL A 341 9.48 -1.06 -7.04
N PHE A 342 8.50 -0.29 -6.57
CA PHE A 342 7.86 0.75 -7.37
C PHE A 342 8.84 1.91 -7.62
N PRO A 343 9.10 2.30 -8.89
CA PRO A 343 9.87 3.52 -9.18
C PRO A 343 9.12 4.78 -8.76
N THR A 344 7.79 4.77 -8.90
CA THR A 344 6.86 5.81 -8.43
C THR A 344 5.58 5.17 -7.91
N THR A 345 4.85 5.87 -7.03
CA THR A 345 3.62 5.34 -6.41
C THR A 345 2.36 5.56 -7.24
N GLY A 346 2.34 6.57 -8.11
CA GLY A 346 1.13 7.02 -8.78
C GLY A 346 0.13 7.72 -7.85
N GLY A 347 -0.94 8.28 -8.43
CA GLY A 347 -2.01 8.98 -7.71
C GLY A 347 -3.21 8.11 -7.28
N VAL A 348 -3.02 6.78 -7.16
CA VAL A 348 -4.09 5.82 -6.81
C VAL A 348 -3.56 4.68 -5.94
N ASN A 349 -4.44 3.94 -5.25
CA ASN A 349 -4.04 2.85 -4.36
C ASN A 349 -3.24 1.75 -5.10
N PRO A 350 -2.06 1.32 -4.60
CA PRO A 350 -1.13 0.49 -5.38
C PRO A 350 -1.39 -1.02 -5.30
N SER A 351 -2.31 -1.49 -4.46
CA SER A 351 -2.45 -2.94 -4.17
C SER A 351 -2.77 -3.80 -5.40
N LEU A 352 -3.48 -3.26 -6.39
CA LEU A 352 -3.74 -3.97 -7.64
C LEU A 352 -2.45 -4.10 -8.47
N THR A 353 -1.66 -3.04 -8.55
CA THR A 353 -0.36 -3.02 -9.24
C THR A 353 0.63 -3.97 -8.57
N ILE A 354 0.68 -4.02 -7.23
CA ILE A 354 1.51 -4.99 -6.49
C ILE A 354 1.12 -6.43 -6.88
N GLN A 355 -0.17 -6.75 -6.94
CA GLN A 355 -0.63 -8.08 -7.35
C GLN A 355 -0.32 -8.40 -8.82
N ALA A 356 -0.44 -7.42 -9.72
CA ALA A 356 -0.08 -7.58 -11.12
C ALA A 356 1.42 -7.88 -11.29
N ILE A 357 2.27 -7.14 -10.57
CA ILE A 357 3.72 -7.39 -10.51
C ILE A 357 4.00 -8.79 -9.96
N ALA A 358 3.35 -9.20 -8.88
CA ALA A 358 3.51 -10.53 -8.30
C ALA A 358 3.16 -11.66 -9.29
N CYS A 359 2.06 -11.53 -10.02
CA CYS A 359 1.69 -12.51 -11.05
C CYS A 359 2.74 -12.56 -12.18
N ARG A 360 3.18 -11.39 -12.66
CA ARG A 360 4.22 -11.30 -13.69
C ARG A 360 5.54 -11.93 -13.22
N THR A 361 6.02 -11.58 -12.03
CA THR A 361 7.26 -12.12 -11.46
C THR A 361 7.16 -13.65 -11.27
N ALA A 362 6.01 -14.18 -10.83
CA ALA A 362 5.79 -15.62 -10.75
C ALA A 362 5.92 -16.33 -12.10
N ASP A 363 5.35 -15.75 -13.17
CA ASP A 363 5.51 -16.29 -14.54
C ASP A 363 6.97 -16.27 -15.00
N ARG A 364 7.74 -15.24 -14.63
CA ARG A 364 9.18 -15.14 -14.94
C ARG A 364 10.00 -16.19 -14.21
N ILE A 365 9.73 -16.39 -12.92
CA ILE A 365 10.35 -17.46 -12.13
C ILE A 365 10.04 -18.83 -12.75
N ARG A 366 8.79 -19.08 -13.16
CA ARG A 366 8.39 -20.32 -13.83
C ARG A 366 9.17 -20.53 -15.14
N ALA A 367 9.31 -19.50 -15.97
CA ALA A 367 10.05 -19.58 -17.23
C ALA A 367 11.55 -19.86 -17.01
N LEU A 368 12.17 -19.23 -16.01
CA LEU A 368 13.57 -19.47 -15.65
C LEU A 368 13.81 -20.89 -15.13
N VAL A 369 12.89 -21.41 -14.32
CA VAL A 369 12.94 -22.78 -13.82
C VAL A 369 12.83 -23.77 -14.99
N ALA A 370 11.93 -23.54 -15.93
CA ALA A 370 11.74 -24.40 -17.11
C ALA A 370 12.98 -24.43 -18.03
N ARG A 371 13.75 -23.34 -18.11
CA ARG A 371 15.03 -23.28 -18.86
C ARG A 371 16.22 -23.93 -18.15
N GLY A 372 16.04 -24.44 -16.93
CA GLY A 372 17.15 -24.97 -16.12
C GLY A 372 18.06 -23.91 -15.50
N GLU A 373 17.81 -22.62 -15.75
CA GLU A 373 18.55 -21.48 -15.20
C GLU A 373 18.22 -21.23 -13.71
N GLY A 374 17.06 -21.71 -13.26
CA GLY A 374 16.73 -21.83 -11.83
C GLY A 374 17.45 -22.99 -11.12
N HIS A 375 18.15 -23.84 -11.88
CA HIS A 375 18.81 -25.07 -11.45
C HIS A 375 20.28 -25.07 -11.89
N ALA A 376 21.08 -24.12 -11.40
CA ALA A 376 22.50 -24.42 -11.30
C ALA A 376 22.62 -25.72 -10.47
N ARG A 377 23.16 -26.77 -11.08
CA ARG A 377 23.43 -28.06 -10.43
C ARG A 377 24.39 -27.83 -9.27
N ALA A 378 23.89 -27.33 -8.14
CA ALA A 378 24.56 -27.54 -6.87
C ALA A 378 24.66 -29.06 -6.75
N ARG A 379 25.88 -29.59 -6.83
CA ARG A 379 26.14 -30.96 -6.43
C ARG A 379 25.97 -30.96 -4.91
N TRP A 380 24.75 -31.24 -4.48
CA TRP A 380 24.41 -31.42 -3.08
C TRP A 380 25.17 -32.67 -2.62
N ARG A 381 26.18 -32.50 -1.76
CA ARG A 381 26.78 -33.59 -0.99
C ARG A 381 26.06 -33.71 0.34
#